data_AF-A0A9D8WT55-F1
#
_entry.id   AF-A0A9D8WT55-F1
#
_cell.length_a   1.000
_cell.length_b   1.000
_cell.length_c   1.000
_cell.angle_alpha   90.00
_cell.angle_beta   90.00
_cell.angle_gamma   90.00
#
_symmetry.space_group_name_H-M   'P 1'
#
loop_
_entity.id
_entity.type
_entity.pdbx_description
1 polymer ?
#
loop_
_entity_poly.entity_id
_entity_poly.type
_entity_poly.pdbx_seq_one_letter_code
_entity_poly.pdbx_strand_id
1 'polypeptide(L)'
;MKYNDNTMKQKIKILVCCHKKSELPDNNDSVFLPIHVGAALSSEMLGIQRDDKNNLDVCDNISNKNKSYCELTALYWAWKNIKTIFPKIEYIGLNHYRRFFNFDEMLAHDWNLRPINDVKNYKINYSKLFQYLKNNYGIIAKKKIYPYSLVVDYSVVHLSEDFRVLENLIKQDYPEYFNDFIDIFYCNNALSHFNMFIWKYDDFEKYCEWLFGILFKLEERIDISKYNPVQARIWGYIAERLLNLYVAKNKMKMKYLPVNVYNDKKESNLKYYLNRIRYNIAFKLSKPELKNVLDEKKKC
;
A
#
# COMPACT_ATOMS: atom_id res chain seq x y z
N MET A 1 5.12 -32.50 -9.79
CA MET A 1 5.14 -31.64 -11.01
C MET A 1 5.86 -30.34 -10.69
N LYS A 2 7.09 -30.17 -11.16
CA LYS A 2 7.78 -28.87 -11.11
C LYS A 2 7.01 -27.94 -12.04
N TYR A 3 6.26 -26.99 -11.48
CA TYR A 3 5.77 -25.85 -12.27
C TYR A 3 6.99 -25.25 -12.98
N ASN A 4 6.87 -24.95 -14.27
CA ASN A 4 7.95 -24.28 -14.97
C ASN A 4 7.98 -22.83 -14.47
N ASP A 5 8.81 -22.55 -13.46
CA ASP A 5 8.88 -21.27 -12.75
C ASP A 5 8.99 -20.08 -13.72
N ASN A 6 9.66 -20.27 -14.85
CA ASN A 6 9.77 -19.25 -15.90
C ASN A 6 8.41 -18.84 -16.50
N THR A 7 7.46 -19.77 -16.64
CA THR A 7 6.12 -19.47 -17.15
C THR A 7 5.31 -18.68 -16.12
N MET A 8 5.45 -19.00 -14.83
CA MET A 8 4.76 -18.27 -13.76
C MET A 8 5.32 -16.85 -13.60
N LYS A 9 6.63 -16.66 -13.71
CA LYS A 9 7.26 -15.33 -13.63
C LYS A 9 6.73 -14.36 -14.68
N GLN A 10 6.44 -14.83 -15.90
CA GLN A 10 5.87 -14.01 -16.97
C GLN A 10 4.43 -13.52 -16.66
N LYS A 11 3.72 -14.19 -15.76
CA LYS A 11 2.34 -13.85 -15.36
C LYS A 11 2.28 -12.87 -14.18
N ILE A 12 3.44 -12.42 -13.68
CA ILE A 12 3.53 -11.55 -12.50
C ILE A 12 4.23 -10.25 -12.89
N LYS A 13 3.67 -9.12 -12.45
CA LYS A 13 4.38 -7.83 -12.48
C LYS A 13 4.31 -7.14 -11.14
N ILE A 14 5.46 -6.79 -10.59
CA ILE A 14 5.54 -6.00 -9.36
C ILE A 14 6.02 -4.61 -9.73
N LEU A 15 5.13 -3.63 -9.64
CA LEU A 15 5.44 -2.22 -9.87
C LEU A 15 6.46 -1.76 -8.84
N VAL A 16 7.50 -1.04 -9.28
CA VAL A 16 8.49 -0.43 -8.38
C VAL A 16 8.47 1.08 -8.61
N CYS A 17 7.85 1.81 -7.70
CA CYS A 17 7.60 3.25 -7.88
C CYS A 17 8.86 4.08 -7.61
N CYS A 18 9.32 4.80 -8.63
CA CYS A 18 10.54 5.61 -8.64
C CYS A 18 10.21 7.06 -9.01
N HIS A 19 10.62 8.03 -8.19
CA HIS A 19 10.50 9.47 -8.51
C HIS A 19 11.85 10.12 -8.82
N LYS A 20 12.93 9.32 -8.80
CA LYS A 20 14.30 9.73 -9.09
C LYS A 20 15.15 8.52 -9.45
N LYS A 21 16.32 8.76 -10.03
CA LYS A 21 17.31 7.69 -10.29
C LYS A 21 17.63 6.94 -8.99
N SER A 22 17.47 5.62 -9.04
CA SER A 22 17.59 4.75 -7.87
C SER A 22 18.23 3.44 -8.29
N GLU A 23 19.05 2.87 -7.41
CA GLU A 23 19.45 1.47 -7.56
C GLU A 23 18.23 0.57 -7.32
N LEU A 24 18.09 -0.46 -8.16
CA LEU A 24 17.00 -1.42 -8.12
C LEU A 24 17.56 -2.84 -8.07
N PRO A 25 16.78 -3.83 -7.60
CA PRO A 25 17.18 -5.22 -7.64
C PRO A 25 17.52 -5.66 -9.07
N ASP A 26 18.42 -6.64 -9.20
CA ASP A 26 18.62 -7.33 -10.47
C ASP A 26 17.27 -7.91 -10.96
N ASN A 27 16.91 -7.56 -12.20
CA ASN A 27 15.61 -7.85 -12.79
C ASN A 27 15.73 -8.66 -14.08
N ASN A 28 16.73 -9.53 -14.16
CA ASN A 28 16.94 -10.45 -15.29
C ASN A 28 15.72 -11.33 -15.62
N ASP A 29 14.82 -11.58 -14.66
CA ASP A 29 13.59 -12.34 -14.86
C ASP A 29 12.35 -11.47 -15.18
N SER A 30 12.53 -10.16 -15.30
CA SER A 30 11.49 -9.19 -15.71
C SER A 30 10.23 -9.19 -14.83
N VAL A 31 10.31 -9.64 -13.58
CA VAL A 31 9.17 -9.62 -12.65
C VAL A 31 8.93 -8.22 -12.10
N PHE A 32 9.99 -7.46 -11.84
CA PHE A 32 9.85 -6.05 -11.48
C PHE A 32 9.55 -5.20 -12.70
N LEU A 33 8.65 -4.25 -12.53
CA LEU A 33 8.36 -3.21 -13.51
C LEU A 33 8.60 -1.85 -12.85
N PRO A 34 9.81 -1.27 -13.01
CA PRO A 34 10.08 0.06 -12.49
C PRO A 34 9.21 1.10 -13.20
N ILE A 35 8.50 1.92 -12.43
CA ILE A 35 7.64 2.99 -12.94
C ILE A 35 8.19 4.34 -12.46
N HIS A 36 8.46 5.24 -13.41
CA HIS A 36 8.68 6.66 -13.13
C HIS A 36 7.33 7.29 -12.80
N VAL A 37 7.11 7.57 -11.51
CA VAL A 37 5.89 8.20 -11.01
C VAL A 37 5.98 9.72 -11.09
N GLY A 38 4.87 10.38 -11.39
CA GLY A 38 4.85 11.84 -11.59
C GLY A 38 5.64 12.28 -12.81
N ALA A 39 5.77 11.40 -13.81
CA ALA A 39 6.57 11.65 -14.99
C ALA A 39 6.08 12.88 -15.76
N ALA A 40 4.77 13.17 -15.76
CA ALA A 40 4.19 14.36 -16.37
C ALA A 40 4.65 15.68 -15.72
N LEU A 41 5.14 15.62 -14.48
CA LEU A 41 5.66 16.78 -13.73
C LEU A 41 7.20 16.84 -13.71
N SER A 42 7.86 15.79 -14.19
CA SER A 42 9.31 15.62 -14.07
C SER A 42 10.04 16.07 -15.32
N SER A 43 11.10 16.86 -15.13
CA SER A 43 12.05 17.21 -16.19
C SER A 43 13.08 16.12 -16.45
N GLU A 44 13.20 15.11 -15.56
CA GLU A 44 14.17 14.03 -15.69
C GLU A 44 13.61 12.84 -16.45
N MET A 45 14.44 12.22 -17.29
CA MET A 45 14.13 10.97 -17.98
C MET A 45 14.88 9.82 -17.31
N LEU A 46 14.15 8.98 -16.58
CA LEU A 46 14.74 7.87 -15.83
C LEU A 46 15.02 6.61 -16.68
N GLY A 47 14.60 6.59 -17.95
CA GLY A 47 14.80 5.45 -18.84
C GLY A 47 13.99 4.20 -18.47
N ILE A 48 12.95 4.35 -17.65
CA ILE A 48 12.02 3.30 -17.22
C ILE A 48 10.60 3.63 -17.68
N GLN A 49 9.67 2.68 -17.53
CA GLN A 49 8.26 2.90 -17.84
C GLN A 49 7.74 4.14 -17.11
N ARG A 50 7.02 5.03 -17.80
CA ARG A 50 6.43 6.23 -17.20
C ARG A 50 4.96 6.00 -16.88
N ASP A 51 4.46 6.67 -15.85
CA ASP A 51 3.05 6.62 -15.49
C ASP A 51 2.14 7.55 -16.33
N ASP A 52 2.72 8.31 -17.27
CA ASP A 52 1.99 9.19 -18.20
C ASP A 52 1.96 8.67 -19.65
N LYS A 53 2.52 7.49 -19.91
CA LYS A 53 2.61 6.86 -21.26
C LYS A 53 2.45 5.35 -21.17
N ASN A 54 1.95 4.70 -22.21
CA ASN A 54 1.80 3.23 -22.26
C ASN A 54 2.22 2.61 -23.61
N ASN A 55 2.97 3.33 -24.46
CA ASN A 55 3.35 2.96 -25.84
C ASN A 55 2.16 2.70 -26.79
N LEU A 56 0.95 3.09 -26.41
CA LEU A 56 -0.28 3.03 -27.21
C LEU A 56 -0.87 4.44 -27.38
N ASP A 57 -1.83 4.58 -28.31
CA ASP A 57 -2.42 5.88 -28.68
C ASP A 57 -3.27 6.52 -27.57
N VAL A 58 -3.78 5.74 -26.62
CA VAL A 58 -4.58 6.22 -25.47
C VAL A 58 -3.95 5.71 -24.18
N CYS A 59 -3.52 6.63 -23.31
CA CYS A 59 -2.95 6.35 -22.00
C CYS A 59 -3.73 7.08 -20.90
N ASP A 60 -4.70 6.39 -20.30
CA ASP A 60 -5.44 6.92 -19.15
C ASP A 60 -4.53 6.94 -17.90
N ASN A 61 -4.36 8.11 -17.31
CA ASN A 61 -3.43 8.33 -16.21
C ASN A 61 -3.77 9.55 -15.36
N ILE A 62 -3.18 9.60 -14.16
CA ILE A 62 -3.23 10.72 -13.21
C ILE A 62 -1.82 11.18 -12.81
N SER A 63 -0.83 11.06 -13.71
CA SER A 63 0.58 11.36 -13.41
C SER A 63 0.79 12.80 -12.91
N ASN A 64 0.04 13.75 -13.46
CA ASN A 64 0.02 15.15 -13.03
C ASN A 64 -0.45 15.35 -11.57
N LYS A 65 -1.10 14.36 -10.96
CA LYS A 65 -1.54 14.39 -9.56
C LYS A 65 -0.54 13.77 -8.59
N ASN A 66 0.66 13.39 -9.03
CA ASN A 66 1.65 12.68 -8.20
C ASN A 66 2.04 13.39 -6.91
N LYS A 67 2.03 14.74 -6.87
CA LYS A 67 2.34 15.50 -5.65
C LYS A 67 1.40 15.15 -4.48
N SER A 68 0.15 14.77 -4.77
CA SER A 68 -0.84 14.39 -3.75
C SER A 68 -1.15 12.89 -3.72
N TYR A 69 -1.14 12.22 -4.88
CA TYR A 69 -1.39 10.78 -5.01
C TYR A 69 -0.18 9.88 -4.82
N CYS A 70 1.04 10.41 -4.86
CA CYS A 70 2.28 9.65 -4.68
C CYS A 70 2.33 8.40 -5.59
N GLU A 71 2.73 7.24 -5.05
CA GLU A 71 2.79 5.95 -5.75
C GLU A 71 1.47 5.48 -6.35
N LEU A 72 0.32 6.03 -5.92
CA LEU A 72 -0.98 5.67 -6.48
C LEU A 72 -1.12 6.07 -7.95
N THR A 73 -0.30 7.00 -8.43
CA THR A 73 -0.23 7.32 -9.86
C THR A 73 0.24 6.13 -10.72
N ALA A 74 1.24 5.36 -10.25
CA ALA A 74 1.61 4.08 -10.86
C ALA A 74 0.51 3.03 -10.72
N LEU A 75 -0.16 2.99 -9.56
CA LEU A 75 -1.26 2.06 -9.32
C LEU A 75 -2.42 2.30 -10.30
N TYR A 76 -2.82 3.55 -10.49
CA TYR A 76 -3.86 3.96 -11.43
C TYR A 76 -3.46 3.64 -12.87
N TRP A 77 -2.24 4.02 -13.26
CA TRP A 77 -1.72 3.71 -14.59
C TRP A 77 -1.74 2.20 -14.85
N ALA A 78 -1.35 1.38 -13.88
CA ALA A 78 -1.39 -0.06 -14.05
C ALA A 78 -2.83 -0.58 -14.16
N TRP A 79 -3.77 -0.06 -13.37
CA TRP A 79 -5.19 -0.40 -13.45
C TRP A 79 -5.73 -0.20 -14.86
N LYS A 80 -5.41 0.94 -15.49
CA LYS A 80 -5.94 1.29 -16.80
C LYS A 80 -5.20 0.64 -17.97
N ASN A 81 -3.90 0.38 -17.83
CA ASN A 81 -3.04 0.12 -18.97
C ASN A 81 -2.35 -1.25 -18.94
N ILE A 82 -2.06 -1.84 -17.77
CA ILE A 82 -1.07 -2.93 -17.69
C ILE A 82 -1.49 -4.20 -18.43
N LYS A 83 -2.79 -4.53 -18.50
CA LYS A 83 -3.30 -5.70 -19.23
C LYS A 83 -3.13 -5.56 -20.75
N THR A 84 -3.10 -4.34 -21.28
CA THR A 84 -2.85 -4.12 -22.72
C THR A 84 -1.40 -4.42 -23.10
N ILE A 85 -0.47 -4.17 -22.19
CA ILE A 85 0.98 -4.41 -22.36
C ILE A 85 1.33 -5.86 -21.99
N PHE A 86 0.70 -6.41 -20.95
CA PHE A 86 0.95 -7.75 -20.42
C PHE A 86 -0.37 -8.54 -20.37
N PRO A 87 -0.90 -9.02 -21.50
CA PRO A 87 -2.22 -9.65 -21.57
C PRO A 87 -2.32 -10.97 -20.79
N LYS A 88 -1.18 -11.58 -20.44
CA LYS A 88 -1.10 -12.82 -19.65
C LYS A 88 -0.88 -12.58 -18.15
N ILE A 89 -0.97 -11.32 -17.68
CA ILE A 89 -0.79 -11.01 -16.26
C ILE A 89 -1.91 -11.66 -15.42
N GLU A 90 -1.53 -12.45 -14.44
CA GLU A 90 -2.43 -13.07 -13.46
C GLU A 90 -2.23 -12.51 -12.06
N TYR A 91 -1.05 -11.97 -11.75
CA TYR A 91 -0.74 -11.35 -10.48
C TYR A 91 -0.04 -10.02 -10.66
N ILE A 92 -0.36 -9.10 -9.77
CA ILE A 92 0.24 -7.78 -9.73
C ILE A 92 0.61 -7.41 -8.30
N GLY A 93 1.66 -6.63 -8.15
CA GLY A 93 2.04 -6.06 -6.87
C GLY A 93 2.57 -4.65 -6.99
N LEU A 94 2.74 -4.00 -5.84
CA LEU A 94 3.32 -2.69 -5.71
C LEU A 94 4.40 -2.71 -4.62
N ASN A 95 5.59 -2.25 -4.98
CA ASN A 95 6.71 -1.98 -4.10
C ASN A 95 7.15 -0.51 -4.26
N HIS A 96 7.89 -0.03 -3.27
CA HIS A 96 8.64 1.23 -3.40
C HIS A 96 10.06 0.91 -3.86
N TYR A 97 10.73 1.88 -4.50
CA TYR A 97 12.13 1.75 -4.93
C TYR A 97 13.14 1.42 -3.82
N ARG A 98 12.78 1.58 -2.53
CA ARG A 98 13.62 1.24 -1.36
C ARG A 98 12.94 0.31 -0.37
N ARG A 99 11.83 -0.34 -0.74
CA ARG A 99 11.07 -1.23 0.15
C ARG A 99 10.61 -2.48 -0.59
N PHE A 100 11.03 -3.64 -0.12
CA PHE A 100 10.76 -4.93 -0.77
C PHE A 100 10.34 -5.98 0.25
N PHE A 101 9.43 -6.88 -0.11
CA PHE A 101 8.98 -7.95 0.79
C PHE A 101 10.13 -8.88 1.20
N ASN A 102 10.24 -9.15 2.49
CA ASN A 102 11.21 -10.09 3.02
C ASN A 102 10.58 -11.49 3.10
N PHE A 103 11.04 -12.40 2.25
CA PHE A 103 10.59 -13.79 2.20
C PHE A 103 11.38 -14.73 3.11
N ASP A 104 12.42 -14.26 3.79
CA ASP A 104 13.17 -15.05 4.77
C ASP A 104 12.39 -15.21 6.08
N GLU A 105 11.25 -14.51 6.21
CA GLU A 105 10.29 -14.64 7.31
C GLU A 105 10.93 -14.50 8.70
N MET A 106 11.93 -13.63 8.85
CA MET A 106 12.48 -13.31 10.16
C MET A 106 11.34 -12.88 11.09
N LEU A 107 11.07 -13.69 12.11
CA LEU A 107 9.76 -13.77 12.77
C LEU A 107 9.32 -12.47 13.47
N ALA A 108 10.26 -11.56 13.70
CA ALA A 108 10.16 -10.76 14.89
C ALA A 108 9.96 -9.24 14.63
N HIS A 109 10.29 -8.73 13.43
CA HIS A 109 9.99 -7.35 13.04
C HIS A 109 8.92 -7.25 11.94
N ASP A 110 8.30 -6.07 11.81
CA ASP A 110 7.46 -5.64 10.68
C ASP A 110 8.29 -5.09 9.51
N TRP A 111 9.50 -4.59 9.77
CA TRP A 111 10.52 -4.29 8.77
C TRP A 111 11.93 -4.69 9.19
N ASN A 112 12.83 -4.81 8.22
CA ASN A 112 14.25 -5.05 8.43
C ASN A 112 15.06 -3.96 7.73
N LEU A 113 15.87 -3.21 8.48
CA LEU A 113 16.75 -2.19 7.91
C LEU A 113 17.93 -2.85 7.18
N ARG A 114 18.22 -2.37 5.98
CA ARG A 114 19.33 -2.81 5.13
C ARG A 114 20.09 -1.59 4.61
N PRO A 115 21.43 -1.65 4.47
CA PRO A 115 22.21 -0.61 3.80
C PRO A 115 21.67 -0.29 2.41
N ILE A 116 21.68 0.97 2.00
CA ILE A 116 21.10 1.38 0.71
C ILE A 116 21.70 0.62 -0.49
N ASN A 117 23.01 0.38 -0.47
CA ASN A 117 23.77 -0.28 -1.54
C ASN A 117 23.46 -1.79 -1.69
N ASP A 118 22.73 -2.38 -0.74
CA ASP A 118 22.33 -3.79 -0.80
C ASP A 118 21.06 -4.02 -1.62
N VAL A 119 20.40 -2.96 -2.10
CA VAL A 119 19.14 -3.08 -2.84
C VAL A 119 19.30 -3.93 -4.11
N LYS A 120 20.44 -3.78 -4.81
CA LYS A 120 20.79 -4.58 -6.00
C LYS A 120 20.90 -6.07 -5.73
N ASN A 121 21.20 -6.46 -4.49
CA ASN A 121 21.36 -7.85 -4.07
C ASN A 121 20.03 -8.51 -3.67
N TYR A 122 18.94 -7.74 -3.59
CA TYR A 122 17.63 -8.28 -3.26
C TYR A 122 17.18 -9.31 -4.30
N LYS A 123 16.65 -10.44 -3.83
CA LYS A 123 16.05 -11.49 -4.68
C LYS A 123 14.75 -11.96 -4.08
N ILE A 124 13.75 -12.18 -4.94
CA ILE A 124 12.49 -12.80 -4.54
C ILE A 124 12.72 -14.29 -4.29
N ASN A 125 12.22 -14.82 -3.17
CA ASN A 125 12.10 -16.26 -2.99
C ASN A 125 10.87 -16.77 -3.75
N TYR A 126 11.06 -17.16 -5.01
CA TYR A 126 9.98 -17.59 -5.91
C TYR A 126 9.21 -18.81 -5.39
N SER A 127 9.88 -19.76 -4.74
CA SER A 127 9.22 -20.94 -4.16
C SER A 127 8.17 -20.52 -3.13
N LYS A 128 8.53 -19.62 -2.20
CA LYS A 128 7.59 -19.10 -1.20
C LYS A 128 6.52 -18.22 -1.82
N LEU A 129 6.89 -17.33 -2.75
CA LEU A 129 5.92 -16.48 -3.48
C LEU A 129 4.83 -17.35 -4.11
N PHE A 130 5.21 -18.36 -4.91
CA PHE A 130 4.25 -19.23 -5.59
C PHE A 130 3.46 -20.11 -4.61
N GLN A 131 4.08 -20.57 -3.52
CA GLN A 131 3.37 -21.29 -2.47
C GLN A 131 2.25 -20.43 -1.84
N TYR A 132 2.52 -19.16 -1.54
CA TYR A 132 1.52 -18.26 -0.98
C TYR A 132 0.41 -17.98 -1.98
N LEU A 133 0.76 -17.56 -3.21
CA LEU A 133 -0.22 -17.26 -4.25
C LEU A 133 -1.11 -18.48 -4.58
N LYS A 134 -0.54 -19.68 -4.66
CA LYS A 134 -1.27 -20.93 -4.92
C LYS A 134 -2.28 -21.28 -3.83
N ASN A 135 -1.98 -20.97 -2.57
CA ASN A 135 -2.87 -21.23 -1.44
C ASN A 135 -3.96 -20.16 -1.29
N ASN A 136 -4.24 -19.44 -2.39
CA ASN A 136 -5.13 -18.28 -2.48
C ASN A 136 -4.77 -17.17 -1.48
N TYR A 137 -3.47 -16.99 -1.18
CA TYR A 137 -3.04 -15.81 -0.43
C TYR A 137 -2.70 -14.65 -1.37
N GLY A 138 -3.07 -13.44 -0.97
CA GLY A 138 -2.30 -12.24 -1.33
C GLY A 138 -1.15 -12.03 -0.35
N ILE A 139 -0.17 -11.21 -0.69
CA ILE A 139 0.93 -10.78 0.19
C ILE A 139 0.73 -9.31 0.51
N ILE A 140 0.93 -8.93 1.78
CA ILE A 140 0.86 -7.54 2.25
C ILE A 140 1.92 -7.30 3.32
N ALA A 141 2.29 -6.03 3.53
CA ALA A 141 3.27 -5.67 4.56
C ALA A 141 2.75 -6.02 5.96
N LYS A 142 3.62 -6.54 6.81
CA LYS A 142 3.30 -6.83 8.22
C LYS A 142 2.89 -5.55 8.96
N LYS A 143 1.91 -5.69 9.85
CA LYS A 143 1.32 -4.56 10.56
C LYS A 143 2.27 -3.99 11.61
N LYS A 144 2.39 -2.66 11.61
CA LYS A 144 2.94 -1.88 12.71
C LYS A 144 1.88 -1.70 13.79
N ILE A 145 2.28 -1.77 15.06
CA ILE A 145 1.38 -1.60 16.21
C ILE A 145 1.58 -0.21 16.83
N TYR A 146 0.47 0.43 17.18
CA TYR A 146 0.40 1.76 17.76
C TYR A 146 -0.15 1.75 19.20
N PRO A 147 0.20 2.74 20.03
CA PRO A 147 -0.30 2.82 21.42
C PRO A 147 -1.78 3.19 21.53
N TYR A 148 -2.38 3.70 20.46
CA TYR A 148 -3.76 4.20 20.38
C TYR A 148 -4.43 3.71 19.08
N SER A 149 -5.72 4.02 18.92
CA SER A 149 -6.48 3.65 17.72
C SER A 149 -5.92 4.32 16.46
N LEU A 150 -6.19 3.73 15.29
CA LEU A 150 -5.66 4.26 14.03
C LEU A 150 -6.24 5.63 13.64
N VAL A 151 -7.44 5.99 14.11
CA VAL A 151 -7.98 7.35 13.97
C VAL A 151 -7.18 8.36 14.79
N VAL A 152 -6.73 7.99 16.00
CA VAL A 152 -5.86 8.84 16.83
C VAL A 152 -4.47 8.92 16.20
N ASP A 153 -3.93 7.81 15.69
CA ASP A 153 -2.67 7.83 14.91
C ASP A 153 -2.74 8.84 13.79
N TYR A 154 -3.78 8.77 12.96
CA TYR A 154 -3.97 9.72 11.87
C TYR A 154 -4.04 11.15 12.39
N SER A 155 -4.83 11.41 13.43
CA SER A 155 -5.04 12.75 13.98
C SER A 155 -3.79 13.36 14.65
N VAL A 156 -2.84 12.54 15.09
CA VAL A 156 -1.57 13.00 15.68
C VAL A 156 -0.59 13.47 14.61
N VAL A 157 -0.64 12.89 13.40
CA VAL A 157 0.35 13.14 12.33
C VAL A 157 -0.22 13.83 11.09
N HIS A 158 -1.54 13.86 10.94
CA HIS A 158 -2.28 14.42 9.81
C HIS A 158 -3.48 15.24 10.29
N LEU A 159 -4.10 15.98 9.38
CA LEU A 159 -5.25 16.84 9.68
C LEU A 159 -6.50 15.97 9.94
N SER A 160 -7.04 16.05 11.16
CA SER A 160 -8.13 15.18 11.61
C SER A 160 -9.43 15.37 10.81
N GLU A 161 -9.63 16.57 10.29
CA GLU A 161 -10.78 17.00 9.49
C GLU A 161 -10.93 16.13 8.24
N ASP A 162 -9.82 15.80 7.58
CA ASP A 162 -9.84 14.98 6.37
C ASP A 162 -10.31 13.55 6.64
N PHE A 163 -9.93 13.02 7.80
CA PHE A 163 -10.40 11.70 8.23
C PHE A 163 -11.90 11.71 8.54
N ARG A 164 -12.43 12.82 9.07
CA ARG A 164 -13.89 12.97 9.28
C ARG A 164 -14.65 13.06 7.97
N VAL A 165 -14.10 13.73 6.95
CA VAL A 165 -14.68 13.75 5.60
C VAL A 165 -14.69 12.32 5.01
N LEU A 166 -13.61 11.57 5.18
CA LEU A 166 -13.55 10.16 4.80
C LEU A 166 -14.59 9.31 5.54
N GLU A 167 -14.69 9.44 6.86
CA GLU A 167 -15.68 8.71 7.66
C GLU A 167 -17.12 8.99 7.17
N ASN A 168 -17.46 10.26 6.96
CA ASN A 168 -18.78 10.65 6.47
C ASN A 168 -19.05 10.11 5.08
N LEU A 169 -18.07 10.16 4.19
CA LEU A 169 -18.18 9.59 2.85
C LEU A 169 -18.45 8.08 2.91
N ILE A 170 -17.71 7.33 3.72
CA ILE A 170 -17.92 5.89 3.86
C ILE A 170 -19.30 5.60 4.47
N LYS A 171 -19.72 6.36 5.48
CA LYS A 171 -21.04 6.21 6.10
C LYS A 171 -22.19 6.40 5.11
N GLN A 172 -22.09 7.38 4.22
CA GLN A 172 -23.15 7.77 3.28
C GLN A 172 -23.12 6.96 1.98
N ASP A 173 -21.96 6.85 1.36
CA ASP A 173 -21.82 6.33 0.00
C ASP A 173 -21.44 4.84 -0.03
N TYR A 174 -20.88 4.32 1.06
CA TYR A 174 -20.43 2.93 1.20
C TYR A 174 -20.86 2.33 2.55
N PRO A 175 -22.15 2.39 2.92
CA PRO A 175 -22.63 2.01 4.25
C PRO A 175 -22.31 0.55 4.61
N GLU A 176 -22.16 -0.32 3.62
CA GLU A 176 -21.71 -1.69 3.81
C GLU A 176 -20.29 -1.77 4.36
N TYR A 177 -19.42 -0.78 4.13
CA TYR A 177 -18.07 -0.70 4.70
C TYR A 177 -18.03 -0.05 6.10
N PHE A 178 -19.11 0.59 6.55
CA PHE A 178 -19.05 1.47 7.72
C PHE A 178 -18.73 0.73 9.03
N ASN A 179 -19.32 -0.45 9.26
CA ASN A 179 -19.00 -1.22 10.47
C ASN A 179 -17.53 -1.68 10.50
N ASP A 180 -17.01 -2.14 9.35
CA ASP A 180 -15.61 -2.53 9.20
C ASP A 180 -14.68 -1.30 9.32
N PHE A 181 -15.12 -0.13 8.86
CA PHE A 181 -14.40 1.14 9.03
C PHE A 181 -14.23 1.47 10.52
N ILE A 182 -15.31 1.39 11.31
CA ILE A 182 -15.24 1.66 12.75
C ILE A 182 -14.36 0.62 13.45
N ASP A 183 -14.51 -0.67 13.15
CA ASP A 183 -13.68 -1.70 13.78
C ASP A 183 -12.20 -1.50 13.50
N ILE A 184 -11.84 -1.23 12.23
CA ILE A 184 -10.44 -1.05 11.82
C ILE A 184 -9.85 0.24 12.39
N PHE A 185 -10.58 1.37 12.36
CA PHE A 185 -9.96 2.66 12.69
C PHE A 185 -10.15 3.12 14.12
N TYR A 186 -11.26 2.77 14.76
CA TYR A 186 -11.54 3.13 16.15
C TYR A 186 -11.19 2.01 17.13
N CYS A 187 -11.41 0.76 16.73
CA CYS A 187 -11.25 -0.40 17.61
C CYS A 187 -10.00 -1.24 17.32
N ASN A 188 -9.11 -0.78 16.44
CA ASN A 188 -7.81 -1.41 16.17
C ASN A 188 -6.65 -0.41 16.24
N ASN A 189 -5.43 -0.92 16.42
CA ASN A 189 -4.19 -0.16 16.53
C ASN A 189 -3.08 -0.70 15.63
N ALA A 190 -3.41 -1.57 14.68
CA ALA A 190 -2.43 -2.24 13.83
C ALA A 190 -2.66 -1.95 12.34
N LEU A 191 -1.67 -1.34 11.68
CA LEU A 191 -1.78 -0.87 10.29
C LEU A 191 -0.67 -1.46 9.40
N SER A 192 -1.05 -1.96 8.23
CA SER A 192 -0.11 -2.27 7.14
C SER A 192 0.15 -1.02 6.31
N HIS A 193 1.40 -0.57 6.25
CA HIS A 193 1.81 0.66 5.56
C HIS A 193 2.22 0.42 4.10
N PHE A 194 2.58 1.53 3.44
CA PHE A 194 3.29 1.58 2.16
C PHE A 194 2.46 1.26 0.92
N ASN A 195 1.15 1.02 1.03
CA ASN A 195 0.35 0.58 -0.13
C ASN A 195 0.94 -0.65 -0.85
N MET A 196 1.75 -1.46 -0.16
CA MET A 196 2.48 -2.58 -0.75
C MET A 196 1.68 -3.87 -0.67
N PHE A 197 1.53 -4.55 -1.80
CA PHE A 197 0.87 -5.86 -1.90
C PHE A 197 1.40 -6.68 -3.08
N ILE A 198 1.07 -7.97 -3.12
CA ILE A 198 1.14 -8.84 -4.31
C ILE A 198 -0.08 -9.77 -4.27
N TRP A 199 -0.98 -9.71 -5.24
CA TRP A 199 -2.14 -10.61 -5.30
C TRP A 199 -2.68 -10.78 -6.73
N LYS A 200 -3.80 -11.49 -6.90
CA LYS A 200 -4.42 -11.76 -8.21
C LYS A 200 -4.84 -10.46 -8.89
N TYR A 201 -4.68 -10.39 -10.20
CA TYR A 201 -5.03 -9.21 -10.98
C TYR A 201 -6.52 -8.84 -10.82
N ASP A 202 -7.42 -9.82 -10.82
CA ASP A 202 -8.86 -9.56 -10.70
C ASP A 202 -9.23 -8.93 -9.35
N ASP A 203 -8.51 -9.28 -8.27
CA ASP A 203 -8.69 -8.64 -6.95
C ASP A 203 -8.12 -7.21 -6.96
N PHE A 204 -7.02 -6.98 -7.68
CA PHE A 204 -6.44 -5.66 -7.90
C PHE A 204 -7.38 -4.72 -8.67
N GLU A 205 -8.06 -5.22 -9.71
CA GLU A 205 -8.97 -4.43 -10.53
C GLU A 205 -10.16 -3.92 -9.69
N LYS A 206 -10.79 -4.81 -8.93
CA LYS A 206 -11.86 -4.45 -7.97
C LYS A 206 -11.38 -3.50 -6.88
N TYR A 207 -10.17 -3.70 -6.37
CA TYR A 207 -9.57 -2.81 -5.38
C TYR A 207 -9.36 -1.40 -5.96
N CYS A 208 -8.86 -1.28 -7.19
CA CYS A 208 -8.62 0.03 -7.81
C CYS A 208 -9.92 0.75 -8.10
N GLU A 209 -10.94 0.06 -8.62
CA GLU A 209 -12.27 0.64 -8.83
C GLU A 209 -12.84 1.22 -7.52
N TRP A 210 -12.80 0.44 -6.44
CA TRP A 210 -13.24 0.88 -5.12
C TRP A 210 -12.38 2.03 -4.55
N LEU A 211 -11.07 1.89 -4.57
CA LEU A 211 -10.12 2.86 -4.00
C LEU A 211 -10.23 4.21 -4.71
N PHE A 212 -10.11 4.23 -6.04
CA PHE A 212 -10.13 5.48 -6.80
C PHE A 212 -11.52 6.11 -6.83
N GLY A 213 -12.59 5.29 -6.79
CA GLY A 213 -13.95 5.80 -6.60
C GLY A 213 -14.10 6.61 -5.31
N ILE A 214 -13.50 6.15 -4.20
CA ILE A 214 -13.47 6.90 -2.93
C ILE A 214 -12.55 8.11 -3.04
N LEU A 215 -11.31 7.95 -3.52
CA LEU A 215 -10.32 9.03 -3.53
C LEU A 215 -10.76 10.21 -4.40
N PHE A 216 -11.39 9.97 -5.55
CA PHE A 216 -11.88 11.07 -6.40
C PHE A 216 -13.01 11.85 -5.75
N LYS A 217 -13.95 11.17 -5.07
CA LYS A 217 -14.99 11.84 -4.29
C LYS A 217 -14.42 12.62 -3.10
N LEU A 218 -13.31 12.18 -2.50
CA LEU A 218 -12.62 12.94 -1.45
C LEU A 218 -11.91 14.18 -2.01
N GLU A 219 -11.28 14.04 -3.18
CA GLU A 219 -10.62 15.14 -3.87
C GLU A 219 -11.60 16.27 -4.21
N GLU A 220 -12.87 15.95 -4.48
CA GLU A 220 -13.94 16.95 -4.66
C GLU A 220 -14.36 17.66 -3.36
N ARG A 221 -14.13 17.04 -2.19
CA ARG A 221 -14.63 17.50 -0.88
C ARG A 221 -13.57 18.18 -0.01
N ILE A 222 -12.29 17.99 -0.30
CA ILE A 222 -11.17 18.49 0.51
C ILE A 222 -10.28 19.41 -0.33
N ASP A 223 -10.18 20.67 0.09
CA ASP A 223 -9.26 21.64 -0.50
C ASP A 223 -7.85 21.52 0.11
N ILE A 224 -6.90 21.02 -0.68
CA ILE A 224 -5.49 20.89 -0.29
C ILE A 224 -4.62 22.09 -0.69
N SER A 225 -5.18 23.16 -1.26
CA SER A 225 -4.43 24.31 -1.80
C SER A 225 -3.54 25.00 -0.75
N LYS A 226 -3.97 24.95 0.52
CA LYS A 226 -3.26 25.55 1.67
C LYS A 226 -2.36 24.56 2.40
N TYR A 227 -2.28 23.30 1.94
CA TYR A 227 -1.51 22.27 2.64
C TYR A 227 -0.03 22.44 2.35
N ASN A 228 0.79 22.20 3.37
CA ASN A 228 2.23 22.08 3.14
C ASN A 228 2.53 20.82 2.31
N PRO A 229 3.71 20.72 1.67
CA PRO A 229 4.04 19.60 0.79
C PRO A 229 3.94 18.20 1.42
N VAL A 230 4.04 18.09 2.74
CA VAL A 230 3.87 16.80 3.45
C VAL A 230 2.38 16.46 3.54
N GLN A 231 1.55 17.37 4.06
CA GLN A 231 0.12 17.12 4.21
C GLN A 231 -0.61 17.03 2.86
N ALA A 232 -0.11 17.71 1.82
CA ALA A 232 -0.65 17.61 0.46
C ALA A 232 -0.62 16.19 -0.12
N ARG A 233 0.17 15.27 0.46
CA ARG A 233 0.24 13.84 0.11
C ARG A 233 -0.89 12.98 0.66
N ILE A 234 -1.97 13.63 1.12
CA ILE A 234 -3.08 13.04 1.82
C ILE A 234 -3.64 11.77 1.17
N TRP A 235 -3.75 11.73 -0.16
CA TRP A 235 -4.32 10.58 -0.86
C TRP A 235 -3.48 9.32 -0.68
N GLY A 236 -2.16 9.45 -0.64
CA GLY A 236 -1.26 8.36 -0.28
C GLY A 236 -1.51 7.86 1.15
N TYR A 237 -1.67 8.78 2.11
CA TYR A 237 -1.92 8.42 3.52
C TYR A 237 -3.28 7.77 3.74
N ILE A 238 -4.33 8.29 3.09
CA ILE A 238 -5.68 7.72 3.13
C ILE A 238 -5.70 6.35 2.46
N ALA A 239 -5.04 6.18 1.30
CA ALA A 239 -4.97 4.89 0.63
C ALA A 239 -4.32 3.79 1.50
N GLU A 240 -3.31 4.11 2.32
CA GLU A 240 -2.74 3.13 3.24
C GLU A 240 -3.79 2.60 4.24
N ARG A 241 -4.67 3.49 4.72
CA ARG A 241 -5.76 3.13 5.62
C ARG A 241 -6.83 2.33 4.88
N LEU A 242 -7.24 2.80 3.70
CA LEU A 242 -8.25 2.15 2.86
C LEU A 242 -7.83 0.75 2.40
N LEU A 243 -6.54 0.50 2.14
CA LEU A 243 -6.02 -0.84 1.86
C LEU A 243 -6.35 -1.83 2.99
N ASN A 244 -6.16 -1.42 4.24
CA ASN A 244 -6.43 -2.27 5.41
C ASN A 244 -7.94 -2.52 5.57
N LEU A 245 -8.76 -1.50 5.35
CA LEU A 245 -10.22 -1.62 5.35
C LEU A 245 -10.69 -2.59 4.25
N TYR A 246 -10.19 -2.44 3.02
CA TYR A 246 -10.58 -3.29 1.90
C TYR A 246 -10.26 -4.76 2.14
N VAL A 247 -9.03 -5.04 2.61
CA VAL A 247 -8.59 -6.41 2.95
C VAL A 247 -9.48 -7.02 4.03
N ALA A 248 -9.81 -6.26 5.07
CA ALA A 248 -10.66 -6.71 6.16
C ALA A 248 -12.10 -6.98 5.68
N LYS A 249 -12.71 -6.01 4.99
CA LYS A 249 -14.09 -6.10 4.50
C LYS A 249 -14.30 -7.31 3.60
N ASN A 250 -13.40 -7.49 2.64
CA ASN A 250 -13.47 -8.56 1.66
C ASN A 250 -12.94 -9.90 2.19
N LYS A 251 -12.54 -9.96 3.48
CA LYS A 251 -12.00 -11.15 4.15
C LYS A 251 -10.88 -11.80 3.33
N MET A 252 -10.03 -10.97 2.72
CA MET A 252 -8.97 -11.45 1.85
C MET A 252 -7.98 -12.27 2.66
N LYS A 253 -7.65 -13.46 2.15
CA LYS A 253 -6.67 -14.33 2.78
C LYS A 253 -5.28 -13.77 2.47
N MET A 254 -4.61 -13.19 3.47
CA MET A 254 -3.35 -12.47 3.28
C MET A 254 -2.19 -13.10 4.06
N LYS A 255 -1.04 -13.23 3.39
CA LYS A 255 0.25 -13.49 4.02
C LYS A 255 0.93 -12.17 4.34
N TYR A 256 1.11 -11.91 5.63
CA TYR A 256 1.81 -10.72 6.10
C TYR A 256 3.32 -11.01 6.13
N LEU A 257 4.10 -10.25 5.35
CA LEU A 257 5.56 -10.37 5.31
C LEU A 257 6.22 -9.10 5.86
N PRO A 258 7.35 -9.24 6.57
CA PRO A 258 8.18 -8.08 6.89
C PRO A 258 8.68 -7.40 5.60
N VAL A 259 9.06 -6.13 5.71
CA VAL A 259 9.59 -5.37 4.57
C VAL A 259 11.07 -5.05 4.79
N ASN A 260 11.94 -5.40 3.84
CA ASN A 260 13.30 -4.87 3.81
C ASN A 260 13.22 -3.39 3.44
N VAL A 261 13.70 -2.51 4.32
CA VAL A 261 13.77 -1.07 4.10
C VAL A 261 15.22 -0.68 3.91
N TYR A 262 15.54 -0.22 2.70
CA TYR A 262 16.90 0.13 2.31
C TYR A 262 17.17 1.60 2.66
N ASN A 263 17.79 1.83 3.81
CA ASN A 263 18.23 3.14 4.28
C ASN A 263 19.34 2.98 5.32
N ASP A 264 20.13 4.04 5.53
CA ASP A 264 21.28 3.98 6.44
C ASP A 264 20.93 4.31 7.90
N LYS A 265 19.64 4.26 8.28
CA LYS A 265 19.23 4.48 9.67
C LYS A 265 19.54 3.24 10.49
N LYS A 266 19.84 3.46 11.78
CA LYS A 266 19.96 2.41 12.79
C LYS A 266 18.75 2.45 13.71
N GLU A 267 18.22 1.29 14.03
CA GLU A 267 17.15 1.12 15.02
C GLU A 267 17.50 -0.03 15.96
N SER A 268 17.14 0.10 17.24
CA SER A 268 17.38 -0.94 18.24
C SER A 268 16.25 -1.95 18.24
N ASN A 269 16.58 -3.21 17.94
CA ASN A 269 15.63 -4.33 17.97
C ASN A 269 14.95 -4.47 19.34
N LEU A 270 15.72 -4.38 20.44
CA LEU A 270 15.16 -4.50 21.80
C LEU A 270 14.13 -3.41 22.08
N LYS A 271 14.44 -2.17 21.71
CA LYS A 271 13.52 -1.03 21.88
C LYS A 271 12.23 -1.25 21.09
N TYR A 272 12.32 -1.78 19.86
CA TYR A 272 11.15 -2.12 19.05
C TYR A 272 10.24 -3.15 19.74
N TYR A 273 10.79 -4.26 20.27
CA TYR A 273 9.97 -5.28 20.96
C TYR A 273 9.30 -4.75 22.22
N LEU A 274 10.04 -4.02 23.05
CA LEU A 274 9.51 -3.43 24.27
C LEU A 274 8.37 -2.45 23.96
N ASN A 275 8.54 -1.62 22.93
CA ASN A 275 7.49 -0.73 22.46
C ASN A 275 6.27 -1.51 21.96
N ARG A 276 6.46 -2.57 21.18
CA ARG A 276 5.35 -3.39 20.67
C ARG A 276 4.50 -3.99 21.80
N ILE A 277 5.14 -4.51 22.86
CA ILE A 277 4.43 -5.03 24.04
C ILE A 277 3.70 -3.87 24.75
N ARG A 278 4.42 -2.78 25.06
CA ARG A 278 3.86 -1.61 25.73
C ARG A 278 2.64 -1.03 25.00
N TYR A 279 2.72 -0.93 23.67
CA TYR A 279 1.66 -0.38 22.83
C TYR A 279 0.42 -1.27 22.81
N ASN A 280 0.60 -2.60 22.76
CA ASN A 280 -0.52 -3.52 22.88
C ASN A 280 -1.23 -3.42 24.23
N ILE A 281 -0.47 -3.30 25.32
CA ILE A 281 -1.04 -3.12 26.66
C ILE A 281 -1.79 -1.79 26.73
N ALA A 282 -1.15 -0.69 26.32
CA ALA A 282 -1.76 0.64 26.33
C ALA A 282 -3.07 0.69 25.53
N PHE A 283 -3.07 0.10 24.33
CA PHE A 283 -4.26 0.05 23.51
C PHE A 283 -5.34 -0.86 24.12
N LYS A 284 -4.98 -2.04 24.65
CA LYS A 284 -5.96 -2.94 25.28
C LYS A 284 -6.67 -2.29 26.47
N LEU A 285 -5.98 -1.41 27.20
CA LEU A 285 -6.56 -0.65 28.32
C LEU A 285 -7.45 0.52 27.88
N SER A 286 -7.26 1.05 26.67
CA SER A 286 -7.96 2.25 26.17
C SER A 286 -8.91 1.97 25.00
N LYS A 287 -8.94 0.75 24.48
CA LYS A 287 -9.71 0.36 23.30
C LYS A 287 -11.22 0.55 23.58
N PRO A 288 -11.93 1.35 22.76
CA PRO A 288 -13.37 1.47 22.88
C PRO A 288 -14.08 0.21 22.38
N GLU A 289 -15.25 -0.08 22.95
CA GLU A 289 -16.11 -1.17 22.47
C GLU A 289 -16.81 -0.78 21.17
N LEU A 290 -16.76 -1.67 20.17
CA LEU A 290 -17.29 -1.42 18.83
C LEU A 290 -18.76 -0.99 18.84
N LYS A 291 -19.59 -1.65 19.67
CA LYS A 291 -21.01 -1.33 19.78
C LYS A 291 -21.22 0.12 20.25
N ASN A 292 -20.47 0.55 21.26
CA ASN A 292 -20.60 1.89 21.83
C ASN A 292 -20.20 2.95 20.80
N VAL A 293 -19.11 2.73 20.06
CA VAL A 293 -18.70 3.65 18.99
C VAL A 293 -19.73 3.71 17.87
N LEU A 294 -20.28 2.58 17.44
CA LEU A 294 -21.33 2.55 16.42
C LEU A 294 -22.60 3.27 16.87
N ASP A 295 -23.02 3.07 18.12
CA ASP A 295 -24.21 3.70 18.68
C ASP A 295 -24.04 5.23 18.79
N GLU A 296 -22.84 5.71 19.12
CA GLU A 296 -22.51 7.14 19.09
C GLU A 296 -22.49 7.69 17.66
N LYS A 297 -21.79 7.01 16.75
CA LYS A 297 -21.59 7.48 15.37
C LYS A 297 -22.83 7.39 14.48
N LYS A 298 -23.84 6.61 14.85
CA LYS A 298 -25.14 6.59 14.16
C LYS A 298 -26.07 7.73 14.58
N LYS A 299 -25.84 8.34 15.75
CA LYS A 299 -26.67 9.46 16.26
C LYS A 299 -26.26 10.81 15.70
N CYS A 300 -25.00 10.97 15.31
CA CYS A 300 -24.45 12.14 14.61
C CYS A 300 -24.62 12.02 13.10
#